data_AF-A0A813HYW0-F1
#
_entry.id   AF-A0A813HYW0-F1
#
_cell.length_a   1.000
_cell.length_b   1.000
_cell.length_c   1.000
_cell.angle_alpha   90.00
_cell.angle_beta   90.00
_cell.angle_gamma   90.00
#
_symmetry.space_group_name_H-M   'P 1'
#
loop_
_entity.id
_entity.type
_entity.pdbx_description
1 polymer ?
#
loop_
_entity_poly.entity_id
_entity_poly.type
_entity_poly.pdbx_seq_one_letter_code
_entity_poly.pdbx_strand_id
1 'polypeptide(L)'
;MPRSWRSSDWICPGCKNWQVGSYMHCMICRHDKPTISTMGQLAHKFYPLADQKMACEGQRNCHGCHAIIHASHAACLACKDRAATKDAHQKAQDMIAKMSSEPGLPAILPPPPQLALAAPAPAVDEEQKKNHKEFAELLDKYQGMDPEAVLADLERMQKGLPMEAPRQMSPEEEAAAERVAEQ
;
A
#
# COMPACT_ATOMS: atom_id res chain seq x y z
N MET A 1 -24.96 19.75 -1.64
CA MET A 1 -24.28 18.47 -1.35
C MET A 1 -25.33 17.48 -0.82
N PRO A 2 -25.55 16.33 -1.47
CA PRO A 2 -26.46 15.31 -0.94
C PRO A 2 -25.99 14.88 0.46
N ARG A 3 -26.97 14.64 1.34
CA ARG A 3 -26.84 14.73 2.80
C ARG A 3 -26.04 13.61 3.48
N SER A 4 -25.20 12.83 2.80
CA SER A 4 -24.45 11.75 3.47
C SER A 4 -23.20 11.24 2.75
N TRP A 5 -22.39 12.10 2.15
CA TRP A 5 -21.02 11.68 1.82
C TRP A 5 -20.22 11.51 3.10
N ARG A 6 -19.73 10.29 3.35
CA ARG A 6 -18.87 9.97 4.49
C ARG A 6 -17.42 10.12 4.06
N SER A 7 -16.56 10.46 5.01
CA SER A 7 -15.11 10.62 4.78
C SER A 7 -14.41 9.34 4.28
N SER A 8 -15.06 8.19 4.42
CA SER A 8 -14.56 6.89 3.96
C SER A 8 -14.97 6.55 2.53
N ASP A 9 -15.95 7.26 1.96
CA ASP A 9 -16.50 6.95 0.65
C ASP A 9 -15.52 7.31 -0.47
N TRP A 10 -15.61 6.58 -1.58
CA TRP A 10 -14.65 6.66 -2.68
C TRP A 10 -15.36 6.55 -4.03
N ILE A 11 -14.71 7.06 -5.07
CA ILE A 11 -15.15 6.96 -6.46
C ILE A 11 -14.33 5.87 -7.14
N CYS A 12 -15.00 4.92 -7.76
CA CYS A 12 -14.31 3.83 -8.46
C CYS A 12 -13.47 4.36 -9.65
N PRO A 13 -12.18 4.00 -9.78
CA PRO A 13 -11.36 4.45 -10.90
C PRO A 13 -11.80 3.82 -12.23
N GLY A 14 -12.32 2.58 -12.22
CA GLY A 14 -12.82 1.90 -13.42
C GLY A 14 -14.11 2.50 -13.98
N CYS A 15 -15.20 2.50 -13.20
CA CYS A 15 -16.52 2.90 -13.68
C CYS A 15 -17.00 4.28 -13.18
N LYS A 16 -16.18 5.02 -12.43
CA LYS A 16 -16.50 6.34 -11.84
C LYS A 16 -17.75 6.37 -10.95
N ASN A 17 -18.23 5.21 -10.50
CA ASN A 17 -19.38 5.13 -9.60
C ASN A 17 -18.95 5.38 -8.14
N TRP A 18 -19.81 6.05 -7.38
CA TRP A 18 -19.62 6.23 -5.95
C TRP A 18 -19.79 4.91 -5.19
N GLN A 19 -18.91 4.69 -4.22
CA GLN A 19 -18.88 3.49 -3.40
C GLN A 19 -18.79 3.89 -1.92
N VAL A 20 -19.53 3.15 -1.09
CA VAL A 20 -19.49 3.31 0.36
C VAL A 20 -18.12 2.86 0.88
N GLY A 21 -17.57 3.59 1.85
CA GLY A 21 -16.22 3.34 2.35
C GLY A 21 -15.94 1.96 2.94
N SER A 22 -16.97 1.22 3.33
CA SER A 22 -16.88 -0.17 3.81
C SER A 22 -16.58 -1.17 2.70
N TYR A 23 -16.89 -0.85 1.44
CA TYR A 23 -16.62 -1.75 0.32
C TYR A 23 -15.15 -1.68 -0.11
N MET A 24 -14.50 -2.84 -0.17
CA MET A 24 -13.12 -2.99 -0.67
C MET A 24 -13.06 -3.14 -2.20
N HIS A 25 -14.20 -3.40 -2.84
CA HIS A 25 -14.33 -3.60 -4.28
C HIS A 25 -15.56 -2.85 -4.78
N CYS A 26 -15.52 -2.33 -6.00
CA CYS A 26 -16.63 -1.65 -6.63
C CYS A 26 -17.82 -2.60 -6.83
N MET A 27 -19.03 -2.20 -6.41
CA MET A 27 -20.22 -3.04 -6.58
C MET A 27 -20.65 -3.24 -8.04
N ILE A 28 -20.21 -2.37 -8.95
CA ILE A 28 -20.57 -2.44 -10.37
C ILE A 28 -19.52 -3.22 -11.17
N CYS A 29 -18.27 -2.73 -11.18
CA CYS A 29 -17.22 -3.29 -12.04
C CYS A 29 -16.18 -4.13 -11.30
N ARG A 30 -16.39 -4.41 -10.01
CA ARG A 30 -15.48 -5.22 -9.14
C ARG A 30 -14.05 -4.70 -8.99
N HIS A 31 -13.74 -3.51 -9.50
CA HIS A 31 -12.42 -2.91 -9.35
C HIS A 31 -12.08 -2.64 -7.88
N ASP A 32 -10.82 -2.85 -7.51
CA ASP A 32 -10.35 -2.70 -6.13
C ASP A 32 -10.41 -1.24 -5.66
N LYS A 33 -10.58 -1.08 -4.35
CA LYS A 33 -10.54 0.23 -3.71
C LYS A 33 -9.15 0.85 -3.91
N PRO A 34 -9.05 2.12 -4.37
CA PRO A 34 -7.78 2.80 -4.49
C PRO A 34 -7.22 3.04 -3.09
N THR A 35 -6.09 2.40 -2.82
CA THR A 35 -5.30 2.51 -1.59
C THR A 35 -3.97 3.18 -1.91
N ILE A 36 -3.25 3.62 -0.87
CA ILE A 36 -1.86 4.09 -1.05
C ILE A 36 -0.97 2.96 -1.58
N SER A 37 -1.24 1.71 -1.22
CA SER A 37 -0.47 0.58 -1.73
C SER A 37 -0.72 0.33 -3.22
N THR A 38 -1.96 0.53 -3.70
CA THR A 38 -2.31 0.28 -5.11
C THR A 38 -2.07 1.48 -6.02
N MET A 39 -2.23 2.72 -5.53
CA MET A 39 -2.16 3.94 -6.35
C MET A 39 -1.25 5.03 -5.77
N GLY A 40 -0.49 4.74 -4.72
CA GLY A 40 0.44 5.68 -4.10
C GLY A 40 -0.26 6.97 -3.64
N GLN A 41 0.40 8.09 -3.91
CA GLN A 41 -0.14 9.41 -3.61
C GLN A 41 -1.40 9.72 -4.41
N LEU A 42 -1.64 9.14 -5.59
CA LEU A 42 -2.81 9.46 -6.44
C LEU A 42 -4.14 8.98 -5.84
N ALA A 43 -4.10 8.11 -4.83
CA ALA A 43 -5.31 7.60 -4.18
C ALA A 43 -6.24 8.73 -3.71
N HIS A 44 -5.72 9.88 -3.25
CA HIS A 44 -6.52 11.01 -2.75
C HIS A 44 -7.53 11.54 -3.78
N LYS A 45 -7.21 11.49 -5.09
CA LYS A 45 -8.07 12.00 -6.17
C LYS A 45 -9.41 11.25 -6.26
N PHE A 46 -9.47 10.04 -5.71
CA PHE A 46 -10.66 9.19 -5.72
C PHE A 46 -11.49 9.31 -4.44
N TYR A 47 -11.07 10.13 -3.48
CA TYR A 47 -11.83 10.41 -2.26
C TYR A 47 -12.33 11.84 -2.35
N PRO A 48 -13.63 12.06 -2.59
CA PRO A 48 -14.10 13.41 -2.90
C PRO A 48 -14.06 14.40 -1.74
N LEU A 49 -13.95 13.89 -0.52
CA LEU A 49 -13.74 14.68 0.69
C LEU A 49 -12.25 14.71 1.09
N ALA A 50 -11.33 14.32 0.21
CA ALA A 50 -9.90 14.38 0.48
C ALA A 50 -9.44 15.80 0.73
N ASP A 51 -9.91 16.78 -0.04
CA ASP A 51 -9.51 18.17 0.13
C ASP A 51 -9.96 18.74 1.49
N GLN A 52 -11.16 18.35 1.95
CA GLN A 52 -11.63 18.68 3.30
C GLN A 52 -10.83 17.96 4.40
N LYS A 53 -10.27 16.77 4.12
CA LYS A 53 -9.35 16.08 5.05
C LYS A 53 -7.98 16.74 5.14
N MET A 54 -7.45 17.23 4.02
CA MET A 54 -6.11 17.82 3.95
C MET A 54 -6.03 19.19 4.64
N ALA A 55 -7.17 19.87 4.85
CA ALA A 55 -7.25 21.13 5.58
C ALA A 55 -7.09 21.01 7.11
N CYS A 56 -7.12 19.80 7.67
CA CYS A 56 -6.86 19.61 9.10
C CYS A 56 -5.37 19.33 9.33
N GLU A 57 -4.62 20.38 9.63
CA GLU A 57 -3.21 20.33 9.99
C GLU A 57 -2.97 19.26 11.10
N GLY A 58 -2.05 18.32 10.83
CA GLY A 58 -1.67 17.26 11.78
C GLY A 58 -2.48 15.96 11.72
N GLN A 59 -3.47 15.84 10.84
CA GLN A 59 -4.15 14.56 10.61
C GLN A 59 -3.33 13.67 9.67
N ARG A 60 -3.15 12.40 10.03
CA ARG A 60 -2.45 11.42 9.20
C ARG A 60 -3.39 10.31 8.77
N ASN A 61 -3.17 9.75 7.58
CA ASN A 61 -3.95 8.61 7.13
C ASN A 61 -3.32 7.32 7.65
N CYS A 62 -4.14 6.40 8.14
CA CYS A 62 -3.64 5.09 8.51
C CYS A 62 -3.26 4.27 7.27
N HIS A 63 -2.06 3.70 7.27
CA HIS A 63 -1.57 2.81 6.21
C HIS A 63 -2.40 1.53 6.03
N GLY A 64 -3.01 1.01 7.10
CA GLY A 64 -3.80 -0.23 7.01
C GLY A 64 -5.29 0.01 6.69
N CYS A 65 -5.89 1.05 7.27
CA CYS A 65 -7.35 1.26 7.22
C CYS A 65 -7.80 2.41 6.33
N HIS A 66 -6.90 3.34 5.99
CA HIS A 66 -7.20 4.62 5.35
C HIS A 66 -8.22 5.50 6.09
N ALA A 67 -8.56 5.17 7.34
CA ALA A 67 -9.29 6.09 8.21
C ALA A 67 -8.37 7.25 8.61
N ILE A 68 -8.99 8.39 8.84
CA ILE A 68 -8.31 9.57 9.37
C ILE A 68 -7.85 9.24 10.79
N ILE A 69 -6.57 9.46 11.06
CA ILE A 69 -6.02 9.49 12.41
C ILE A 69 -5.93 10.97 12.79
N HIS A 70 -6.78 11.39 13.73
CA HIS A 70 -6.71 12.72 14.30
C HIS A 70 -5.35 12.95 14.98
N ALA A 71 -4.86 14.19 14.99
CA ALA A 71 -3.59 14.54 15.63
C ALA A 71 -3.53 14.12 17.11
N SER A 72 -4.67 14.13 17.80
CA SER A 72 -4.84 13.67 19.18
C SER A 72 -4.58 12.17 19.38
N HIS A 73 -4.55 11.37 18.30
CA HIS A 73 -4.43 9.92 18.37
C HIS A 73 -3.07 9.45 17.87
N ALA A 74 -2.41 8.60 18.64
CA ALA A 74 -1.17 7.93 18.26
C ALA A 74 -1.38 6.75 17.28
N ALA A 75 -2.61 6.25 17.10
CA ALA A 75 -2.92 5.11 16.22
C ALA A 75 -4.32 5.18 15.57
N CYS A 76 -4.57 4.40 14.50
CA CYS A 76 -5.92 4.26 13.89
C CYS A 76 -6.84 3.51 14.85
N LEU A 77 -7.83 4.21 15.41
CA LEU A 77 -8.87 3.60 16.24
C LEU A 77 -9.59 2.47 15.49
N ALA A 78 -9.94 2.65 14.21
CA ALA A 78 -10.59 1.59 13.45
C ALA A 78 -9.71 0.33 13.27
N CYS A 79 -8.39 0.47 13.20
CA CYS A 79 -7.48 -0.69 13.20
C CYS A 79 -7.38 -1.33 14.58
N LYS A 80 -7.32 -0.50 15.62
CA LYS A 80 -7.29 -0.97 17.01
C LYS A 80 -8.55 -1.77 17.34
N ASP A 81 -9.71 -1.27 16.95
CA ASP A 81 -11.00 -1.94 17.16
C ASP A 81 -11.07 -3.23 16.36
N ARG A 82 -10.63 -3.24 15.09
CA ARG A 82 -10.56 -4.47 14.29
C ARG A 82 -9.59 -5.49 14.89
N ALA A 83 -8.43 -5.08 15.39
CA ALA A 83 -7.50 -5.97 16.06
C ALA A 83 -8.15 -6.59 17.31
N ALA A 84 -8.78 -5.77 18.14
CA ALA A 84 -9.51 -6.25 19.33
C ALA A 84 -10.63 -7.25 18.97
N THR A 85 -11.37 -7.01 17.88
CA THR A 85 -12.39 -7.98 17.42
C THR A 85 -11.78 -9.29 16.92
N LYS A 86 -10.62 -9.26 16.26
CA LYS A 86 -9.90 -10.47 15.82
C LYS A 86 -9.42 -11.27 17.03
N ASP A 87 -8.83 -10.60 18.02
CA ASP A 87 -8.36 -11.24 19.25
C ASP A 87 -9.52 -11.87 20.03
N ALA A 88 -10.67 -11.18 20.10
CA ALA A 88 -11.88 -11.71 20.72
C ALA A 88 -12.40 -12.95 19.97
N HIS A 89 -12.38 -12.93 18.64
CA HIS A 89 -12.79 -14.08 17.85
C HIS A 89 -11.84 -15.27 18.04
N GLN A 90 -10.53 -15.04 18.05
CA GLN A 90 -9.53 -16.07 18.27
C GLN A 90 -9.71 -16.72 19.65
N LYS A 91 -9.87 -15.92 20.71
CA LYS A 91 -10.14 -16.44 22.06
C LYS A 91 -11.41 -17.30 22.11
N ALA A 92 -12.48 -16.87 21.43
CA ALA A 92 -13.70 -17.66 21.35
C ALA A 92 -13.47 -19.00 20.64
N GLN A 93 -12.68 -19.02 19.57
CA GLN A 93 -12.31 -20.26 18.88
C GLN A 93 -11.47 -21.18 19.76
N ASP A 94 -10.49 -20.65 20.50
CA ASP A 94 -9.65 -21.43 21.42
C ASP A 94 -10.49 -22.04 22.56
N MET A 95 -11.49 -21.33 23.06
CA MET A 95 -12.43 -21.87 24.06
C MET A 95 -13.27 -23.01 23.49
N ILE A 96 -13.78 -22.87 22.26
CA ILE A 96 -14.54 -23.95 21.57
C ILE A 96 -13.64 -25.17 21.34
N ALA A 97 -12.40 -24.97 20.88
CA ALA A 97 -11.43 -26.04 20.67
C ALA A 97 -11.08 -26.77 21.97
N LYS A 98 -10.93 -26.03 23.07
CA LYS A 98 -10.70 -26.59 24.40
C LYS A 98 -11.88 -27.44 24.89
N MET A 99 -13.12 -26.99 24.67
CA MET A 99 -14.32 -27.78 25.02
C MET A 99 -14.46 -29.03 24.14
N SER A 100 -13.99 -28.99 22.89
CA SER A 100 -14.11 -30.10 21.95
C SER A 100 -13.06 -31.21 22.16
N SER A 101 -12.05 -30.97 23.01
CA SER A 101 -10.99 -31.94 23.30
C SER A 101 -11.24 -32.80 24.56
N GLU A 102 -12.38 -32.64 25.24
CA GLU A 102 -12.77 -33.56 26.31
C GLU A 102 -13.25 -34.91 25.74
N PRO A 103 -12.54 -36.02 26.00
CA PRO A 103 -12.94 -37.34 25.52
C PRO A 103 -14.11 -37.86 26.37
N GLY A 104 -15.33 -37.79 25.85
CA GLY A 104 -16.48 -38.36 26.57
C GLY A 104 -17.87 -38.28 25.93
N LEU A 105 -18.05 -37.56 24.81
CA LEU A 105 -19.38 -37.42 24.19
C LEU A 105 -19.54 -38.35 22.97
N PRO A 106 -20.59 -39.19 22.90
CA PRO A 106 -20.84 -40.05 21.76
C PRO A 106 -21.16 -39.19 20.52
N ALA A 107 -20.33 -39.35 19.48
CA ALA A 107 -20.43 -38.65 18.22
C ALA A 107 -21.67 -39.12 17.43
N ILE A 108 -22.80 -38.44 17.62
CA ILE A 108 -23.95 -38.48 16.71
C ILE A 108 -24.12 -37.08 16.13
N LEU A 109 -23.18 -36.67 15.27
CA LEU A 109 -23.35 -35.46 14.46
C LEU A 109 -23.12 -35.81 12.99
N PRO A 110 -24.01 -35.33 12.09
CA PRO A 110 -23.87 -35.56 10.66
C PRO A 110 -22.59 -34.87 10.12
N PRO A 111 -21.98 -35.43 9.06
CA PRO A 111 -20.74 -34.90 8.50
C PRO A 111 -20.92 -33.45 8.03
N PRO A 112 -19.97 -32.54 8.34
CA PRO A 112 -20.03 -31.17 7.87
C PRO A 112 -19.90 -31.11 6.33
N PRO A 113 -20.61 -30.18 5.67
CA PRO A 113 -20.52 -30.01 4.23
C PRO A 113 -19.09 -29.62 3.85
N GLN A 114 -18.48 -30.36 2.92
CA GLN A 114 -17.12 -30.10 2.44
C GLN A 114 -17.09 -28.79 1.65
N LEU A 115 -16.50 -27.74 2.23
CA LEU A 115 -16.19 -26.48 1.56
C LEU A 115 -14.95 -26.69 0.68
N ALA A 116 -15.14 -26.53 -0.63
CA ALA A 116 -14.12 -26.70 -1.65
C ALA A 116 -12.92 -25.76 -1.44
N LEU A 117 -11.71 -26.33 -1.55
CA LEU A 117 -10.43 -25.60 -1.48
C LEU A 117 -10.38 -24.48 -2.54
N ALA A 118 -9.94 -23.30 -2.11
CA ALA A 118 -9.78 -22.13 -2.95
C ALA A 118 -8.75 -22.36 -4.06
N ALA A 119 -9.07 -21.87 -5.25
CA ALA A 119 -8.24 -21.99 -6.45
C ALA A 119 -6.87 -21.30 -6.29
N PRO A 120 -5.82 -21.80 -6.98
CA PRO A 120 -4.49 -21.21 -6.96
C PRO A 120 -4.50 -19.77 -7.49
N ALA A 121 -3.62 -18.92 -6.93
CA ALA A 121 -3.48 -17.52 -7.31
C ALA A 121 -3.24 -17.36 -8.83
N PRO A 122 -3.78 -16.29 -9.45
CA PRO A 122 -3.63 -16.07 -10.88
C PRO A 122 -2.15 -15.89 -11.25
N ALA A 123 -1.77 -16.45 -12.40
CA ALA A 123 -0.44 -16.30 -12.96
C ALA A 123 -0.11 -14.80 -13.14
N VAL A 124 1.05 -14.40 -12.63
CA VAL A 124 1.62 -13.05 -12.82
C VAL A 124 1.84 -12.81 -14.32
N ASP A 125 1.27 -11.72 -14.82
CA ASP A 125 1.30 -11.31 -16.23
C ASP A 125 2.75 -11.02 -16.69
N GLU A 126 3.09 -11.31 -17.95
CA GLU A 126 4.40 -11.04 -18.56
C GLU A 126 4.77 -9.54 -18.46
N GLU A 127 3.79 -8.64 -18.46
CA GLU A 127 4.01 -7.21 -18.31
C GLU A 127 4.56 -6.85 -16.92
N GLN A 128 4.11 -7.54 -15.87
CA GLN A 128 4.65 -7.34 -14.53
C GLN A 128 6.12 -7.77 -14.43
N LYS A 129 6.52 -8.82 -15.17
CA LYS A 129 7.92 -9.26 -15.21
C LYS A 129 8.82 -8.23 -15.87
N LYS A 130 8.36 -7.61 -16.96
CA LYS A 130 9.12 -6.56 -17.65
C LYS A 130 9.34 -5.34 -16.75
N ASN A 131 8.29 -4.88 -16.08
CA ASN A 131 8.38 -3.75 -15.14
C ASN A 131 9.34 -4.03 -13.98
N HIS A 132 9.37 -5.28 -13.50
CA HIS A 132 10.28 -5.69 -12.42
C HIS A 132 11.75 -5.68 -12.86
N LYS A 133 12.03 -6.04 -14.12
CA LYS A 133 13.38 -6.01 -14.68
C LYS A 133 13.88 -4.57 -14.87
N GLU A 134 13.07 -3.68 -15.45
CA GLU A 134 13.43 -2.26 -15.61
C GLU A 134 13.68 -1.57 -14.26
N PHE A 135 12.90 -1.93 -13.24
CA PHE A 135 13.10 -1.41 -11.89
C PHE A 135 14.42 -1.90 -11.26
N ALA A 136 14.79 -3.17 -11.46
CA ALA A 136 16.06 -3.70 -10.97
C ALA A 136 17.27 -3.01 -11.61
N GLU A 137 17.21 -2.73 -12.92
CA GLU A 137 18.28 -1.99 -13.63
C GLU A 137 18.42 -0.54 -13.13
N LEU A 138 17.30 0.12 -12.78
CA LEU A 138 17.33 1.46 -12.17
C LEU A 138 17.97 1.46 -10.77
N LEU A 139 17.72 0.42 -9.96
CA LEU A 139 18.32 0.31 -8.63
C LEU A 139 19.84 0.16 -8.70
N ASP A 140 20.33 -0.68 -9.62
CA ASP A 140 21.76 -0.89 -9.85
C ASP A 140 22.44 0.40 -10.33
N LYS A 141 21.79 1.14 -11.25
CA LYS A 141 22.30 2.41 -11.79
C LYS A 141 22.51 3.49 -10.72
N TYR A 142 21.57 3.62 -9.78
CA TYR A 142 21.62 4.68 -8.76
C TYR A 142 22.26 4.22 -7.44
N GLN A 143 22.83 3.02 -7.40
CA GLN A 143 23.49 2.51 -6.21
C GLN A 143 24.76 3.32 -5.92
N GLY A 144 24.76 4.07 -4.81
CA GLY A 144 25.91 4.88 -4.39
C GLY A 144 25.99 6.28 -5.01
N MET A 145 24.99 6.68 -5.81
CA MET A 145 24.88 8.07 -6.26
C MET A 145 24.36 8.98 -5.14
N ASP A 146 24.79 10.24 -5.15
CA ASP A 146 24.25 11.27 -4.29
C ASP A 146 22.76 11.53 -4.62
N PRO A 147 21.87 11.74 -3.62
CA PRO A 147 20.45 11.98 -3.85
C PRO A 147 20.14 13.15 -4.78
N GLU A 148 20.94 14.23 -4.77
CA GLU A 148 20.76 15.38 -5.67
C GLU A 148 21.09 14.99 -7.12
N ALA A 149 22.11 14.16 -7.31
CA ALA A 149 22.49 13.65 -8.63
C ALA A 149 21.41 12.73 -9.23
N VAL A 150 20.76 11.90 -8.40
CA VAL A 150 19.62 11.06 -8.83
C VAL A 150 18.44 11.92 -9.28
N LEU A 151 18.10 12.96 -8.51
CA LEU A 151 16.99 13.86 -8.85
C LEU A 151 17.26 14.62 -10.16
N ALA A 152 18.49 15.12 -10.36
CA ALA A 152 18.87 15.79 -11.59
C ALA A 152 18.75 14.88 -12.83
N ASP A 153 19.16 13.61 -12.71
CA ASP A 153 19.07 12.65 -13.81
C ASP A 153 17.61 12.29 -14.15
N LEU A 154 16.77 12.08 -13.13
CA LEU A 154 15.32 11.85 -13.31
C LEU A 154 14.64 13.04 -13.98
N GLU A 155 15.00 14.28 -13.62
CA GLU A 155 14.46 15.49 -14.25
C GLU A 155 14.87 15.60 -15.72
N ARG A 156 16.10 15.19 -16.08
CA ARG A 156 16.53 15.13 -17.50
C ARG A 156 15.74 14.10 -18.29
N MET A 157 15.54 12.89 -17.74
CA MET A 157 14.73 11.85 -18.38
C MET A 157 13.31 12.34 -18.66
N GLN A 158 12.72 13.07 -17.71
CA GLN A 158 11.39 13.65 -17.89
C GLN A 158 11.36 14.75 -18.96
N LYS A 159 12.47 15.48 -19.14
CA LYS A 159 12.65 16.52 -20.18
C LYS A 159 13.05 15.96 -21.55
N GLY A 160 13.31 14.64 -21.68
CA GLY A 160 13.77 14.02 -22.91
C GLY A 160 15.18 14.45 -23.34
N LEU A 161 15.99 14.97 -22.40
CA LEU A 161 17.38 15.30 -22.69
C LEU A 161 18.20 14.00 -22.75
N PRO A 162 19.14 13.88 -23.71
CA PRO A 162 20.03 12.72 -23.76
C PRO A 162 20.83 12.65 -22.46
N MET A 163 21.09 11.43 -21.97
CA MET A 163 21.95 11.24 -20.81
C MET A 163 23.34 11.80 -21.13
N GLU A 164 23.84 12.76 -20.33
CA GLU A 164 25.28 13.02 -20.34
C GLU A 164 25.99 11.77 -19.85
N ALA A 165 26.98 11.35 -20.62
CA ALA A 165 27.92 10.34 -20.17
C ALA A 165 28.52 10.78 -18.83
N PRO A 166 28.80 9.85 -17.90
CA PRO A 166 29.49 10.17 -16.67
C PRO A 166 30.71 11.01 -17.01
N ARG A 167 30.78 12.23 -16.46
CA ARG A 167 31.91 13.11 -16.69
C ARG A 167 33.12 12.38 -16.12
N GLN A 168 33.96 11.83 -17.00
CA GLN A 168 35.19 11.19 -16.59
C GLN A 168 35.99 12.27 -15.86
N MET A 169 36.15 12.11 -14.54
CA MET A 169 37.00 13.00 -13.78
C MET A 169 38.37 12.96 -14.42
N SER A 170 38.93 14.14 -14.68
CA SER A 170 40.29 14.19 -15.19
C SER A 170 41.24 13.60 -14.13
N PRO A 171 42.35 12.95 -14.54
CA PRO A 171 43.34 12.44 -13.59
C PRO A 171 43.84 13.52 -12.62
N GLU A 172 43.82 14.80 -13.05
CA GLU A 172 44.20 15.94 -12.20
C GLU A 172 43.16 16.22 -11.10
N GLU A 173 41.86 16.10 -11.38
CA GLU A 173 40.79 16.27 -10.39
C GLU A 173 40.76 15.14 -9.37
N GLU A 174 41.03 13.90 -9.80
CA GLU A 174 41.13 12.74 -8.91
C GLU A 174 42.33 12.89 -7.96
N ALA A 175 43.50 13.28 -8.49
CA ALA A 175 44.68 13.58 -7.69
C ALA A 175 44.51 14.81 -6.76
N ALA A 176 43.59 15.72 -7.08
CA ALA A 176 43.26 16.85 -6.21
C ALA A 176 42.33 16.41 -5.06
N ALA A 177 41.33 15.56 -5.34
CA ALA A 177 40.43 15.02 -4.33
C ALA A 177 41.19 14.16 -3.30
N GLU A 178 42.14 13.34 -3.74
CA GLU A 178 42.97 12.51 -2.86
C GLU A 178 43.83 13.36 -1.90
N ARG A 179 44.41 14.47 -2.38
CA ARG A 179 45.19 15.40 -1.57
C ARG A 179 44.37 16.17 -0.52
N VAL A 180 43.06 16.31 -0.73
CA VAL A 180 42.14 16.92 0.25
C VAL A 180 41.73 15.89 1.32
N ALA A 181 41.67 14.61 0.97
CA ALA A 181 41.31 13.55 1.91
C ALA A 181 42.42 13.19 2.91
N GLU A 182 43.68 13.49 2.60
CA GLU A 182 44.84 13.28 3.50
C GLU A 182 45.08 14.40 4.53
N GLN A 183 44.32 15.51 4.49
CA GLN A 183 44.40 16.62 5.45
C GLN A 183 43.33 16.52 6.54
#